data_AF-M5W6I1-F1
#
_entry.id   AF-M5W6I1-F1
#
_cell.length_a   1.000
_cell.length_b   1.000
_cell.length_c   1.000
_cell.angle_alpha   90.00
_cell.angle_beta   90.00
_cell.angle_gamma   90.00
#
_symmetry.space_group_name_H-M   'P 1'
#
loop_
_entity.id
_entity.type
_entity.pdbx_description
1 polymer ?
#
loop_
_entity_poly.entity_id
_entity_poly.type
_entity_poly.pdbx_seq_one_letter_code
_entity_poly.pdbx_strand_id
1 'polypeptide(L)'
;MLFGKHGKSGLVALNLDMAQVAEFVKQRLGKEAEMGGCKVPITTFIVEPFMPHDQEFYLSTVSERLGSTLSFLECGGIEIEENWDKVRDKIGDFIKGVFIVFQDLGFSFLEMNPFTLVNGEPYPLDMRGNWMKSIFSKKGIAAQL
;
A
#
# COMPACT_ATOMS: atom_id res chain seq x y z
N MET A 1 4.00 -11.00 10.94
CA MET A 1 3.80 -9.64 11.47
C MET A 1 4.01 -8.70 10.30
N LEU A 2 2.98 -7.95 9.89
CA LEU A 2 3.09 -7.03 8.73
C LEU A 2 3.72 -5.73 9.21
N PHE A 3 4.78 -5.33 8.53
CA PHE A 3 5.58 -4.15 8.83
C PHE A 3 4.73 -2.87 8.65
N GLY A 4 5.04 -1.83 9.41
CA GLY A 4 4.48 -0.48 9.21
C GLY A 4 5.57 0.55 9.45
N LYS A 5 5.46 1.73 8.80
CA LYS A 5 6.47 2.81 8.85
C LYS A 5 7.86 2.41 8.31
N HIS A 6 7.89 1.67 7.20
CA HIS A 6 9.12 1.18 6.56
C HIS A 6 10.16 2.28 6.26
N GLY A 7 9.70 3.47 5.84
CA GLY A 7 10.58 4.61 5.57
C GLY A 7 11.30 5.18 6.79
N LYS A 8 10.81 4.92 8.01
CA LYS A 8 11.42 5.42 9.27
C LYS A 8 12.36 4.40 9.94
N SER A 9 12.46 3.17 9.41
CA SER A 9 13.25 2.08 10.00
C SER A 9 14.52 1.72 9.22
N GLY A 10 14.84 2.43 8.13
CA GLY A 10 16.00 2.13 7.28
C GLY A 10 15.88 0.82 6.49
N LEU A 11 14.63 0.33 6.36
CA LEU A 11 14.28 -0.90 5.63
C LEU A 11 13.75 -0.62 4.21
N VAL A 12 13.69 0.65 3.81
CA VAL A 12 13.35 1.08 2.45
C VAL A 12 14.54 1.81 1.87
N ALA A 13 14.89 1.47 0.63
CA ALA A 13 15.79 2.26 -0.20
C ALA A 13 15.08 2.55 -1.53
N LEU A 14 15.28 3.77 -2.02
CA LEU A 14 14.62 4.28 -3.21
C LEU A 14 15.65 4.54 -4.30
N ASN A 15 15.22 4.43 -5.55
CA ASN A 15 16.00 4.79 -6.74
C ASN A 15 17.40 4.13 -6.79
N LEU A 16 17.43 2.80 -6.60
CA LEU A 16 18.64 1.99 -6.68
C LEU A 16 18.72 1.25 -8.01
N ASP A 17 19.94 1.03 -8.51
CA ASP A 17 20.18 0.04 -9.57
C ASP A 17 20.18 -1.40 -9.02
N MET A 18 20.16 -2.40 -9.90
CA MET A 18 20.10 -3.82 -9.49
C MET A 18 21.31 -4.28 -8.67
N ALA A 19 22.49 -3.72 -8.88
CA ALA A 19 23.67 -4.07 -8.10
C ALA A 19 23.56 -3.49 -6.68
N GLN A 20 23.09 -2.26 -6.56
CA GLN A 20 22.80 -1.60 -5.29
C GLN A 20 21.66 -2.30 -4.53
N VAL A 21 20.60 -2.76 -5.22
CA VAL A 21 19.53 -3.56 -4.62
C VAL A 21 20.08 -4.88 -4.04
N ALA A 22 20.91 -5.59 -4.80
CA ALA A 22 21.50 -6.85 -4.34
C ALA A 22 22.34 -6.65 -3.08
N GLU A 23 23.15 -5.58 -3.04
CA GLU A 23 23.94 -5.24 -1.85
C GLU A 23 23.05 -4.82 -0.68
N PHE A 24 22.02 -4.02 -0.91
CA PHE A 24 21.05 -3.60 0.11
C PHE A 24 20.36 -4.79 0.79
N VAL A 25 19.91 -5.76 -0.02
CA VAL A 25 19.26 -7.00 0.45
C VAL A 25 20.25 -7.87 1.20
N LYS A 26 21.44 -8.11 0.65
CA LYS A 26 22.48 -8.95 1.27
C LYS A 26 22.88 -8.45 2.65
N GLN A 27 22.92 -7.12 2.83
CA GLN A 27 23.26 -6.52 4.12
C GLN A 27 22.18 -6.67 5.19
N ARG A 28 20.93 -6.98 4.85
CA ARG A 28 19.79 -6.98 5.78
C ARG A 28 19.10 -8.34 5.92
N LEU A 29 19.14 -9.16 4.88
CA LEU A 29 18.57 -10.49 4.88
C LEU A 29 19.18 -11.34 6.00
N GLY A 30 18.33 -11.96 6.82
CA GLY A 30 18.71 -12.76 7.97
C GLY A 30 19.11 -11.97 9.23
N LYS A 31 19.21 -10.63 9.16
CA LYS A 31 19.45 -9.80 10.36
C LYS A 31 18.17 -9.61 11.15
N GLU A 32 18.30 -9.55 12.47
CA GLU A 32 17.17 -9.25 13.36
C GLU A 32 16.78 -7.77 13.27
N ALA A 33 15.49 -7.52 13.11
CA ALA A 33 14.88 -6.22 13.29
C ALA A 33 14.00 -6.25 14.56
N GLU A 34 14.11 -5.21 15.38
CA GLU A 34 13.27 -5.05 16.57
C GLU A 34 12.03 -4.21 16.23
N MET A 35 10.85 -4.77 16.45
CA MET A 35 9.59 -4.12 16.14
C MET A 35 8.52 -4.48 17.17
N GLY A 36 7.98 -3.46 17.84
CA GLY A 36 6.92 -3.67 18.83
C GLY A 36 7.32 -4.60 19.98
N GLY A 37 8.60 -4.62 20.36
CA GLY A 37 9.15 -5.47 21.43
C GLY A 37 9.50 -6.91 21.00
N CYS A 38 9.29 -7.27 19.73
CA CYS A 38 9.70 -8.56 19.18
C CYS A 38 10.92 -8.40 18.26
N LYS A 39 11.93 -9.26 18.43
CA LYS A 39 13.07 -9.38 17.51
C LYS A 39 12.82 -10.54 16.56
N VAL A 40 12.78 -10.26 15.27
CA VAL A 40 12.55 -11.26 14.22
C VAL A 40 13.52 -11.04 13.06
N PRO A 41 14.02 -12.10 12.42
CA PRO A 41 14.89 -11.97 11.26
C PRO A 41 14.10 -11.47 10.03
N ILE A 42 14.73 -10.64 9.22
CA ILE A 42 14.18 -10.23 7.92
C ILE A 42 14.41 -11.36 6.91
N THR A 43 13.35 -11.97 6.40
CA THR A 43 13.44 -13.13 5.50
C THR A 43 13.03 -12.84 4.06
N THR A 44 12.30 -11.75 3.83
CA THR A 44 11.66 -11.47 2.54
C THR A 44 11.78 -9.99 2.19
N PHE A 45 12.09 -9.70 0.92
CA PHE A 45 12.09 -8.37 0.34
C PHE A 45 11.18 -8.33 -0.89
N ILE A 46 10.57 -7.17 -1.11
CA ILE A 46 9.86 -6.84 -2.34
C ILE A 46 10.72 -5.81 -3.06
N VAL A 47 10.94 -6.03 -4.37
CA VAL A 47 11.69 -5.11 -5.24
C VAL A 47 10.75 -4.66 -6.34
N GLU A 48 10.50 -3.36 -6.42
CA GLU A 48 9.58 -2.76 -7.37
C GLU A 48 10.29 -1.64 -8.15
N PRO A 49 9.84 -1.35 -9.39
CA PRO A 49 10.34 -0.21 -10.15
C PRO A 49 10.15 1.09 -9.35
N PHE A 50 11.18 1.94 -9.34
CA PHE A 50 11.03 3.28 -8.80
C PHE A 50 10.12 4.10 -9.71
N MET A 51 9.09 4.70 -9.12
CA MET A 51 8.13 5.57 -9.81
C MET A 51 8.48 7.02 -9.46
N PRO A 52 9.10 7.82 -10.34
CA PRO A 52 9.32 9.25 -10.08
C PRO A 52 7.97 9.99 -10.06
N HIS A 53 7.70 10.74 -9.00
CA HIS A 53 6.46 11.51 -8.83
C HIS A 53 6.64 12.62 -7.80
N ASP A 54 5.79 13.65 -7.90
CA ASP A 54 5.80 14.82 -7.00
C ASP A 54 4.58 14.85 -6.05
N GLN A 55 3.59 13.99 -6.28
CA GLN A 55 2.33 13.97 -5.54
C GLN A 55 2.05 12.57 -4.98
N GLU A 56 1.67 12.53 -3.71
CA GLU A 56 1.27 11.31 -3.02
C GLU A 56 -0.12 11.52 -2.40
N PHE A 57 -0.92 10.46 -2.47
CA PHE A 57 -2.28 10.43 -1.97
C PHE A 57 -2.41 9.31 -0.95
N TYR A 58 -3.28 9.54 0.03
CA TYR A 58 -3.69 8.52 0.99
C TYR A 58 -5.12 8.09 0.69
N LEU A 59 -5.36 6.78 0.67
CA LEU A 59 -6.69 6.18 0.58
C LEU A 59 -6.80 5.04 1.57
N SER A 60 -7.87 5.01 2.37
CA SER A 60 -8.21 3.82 3.14
C SER A 60 -9.71 3.55 3.17
N THR A 61 -10.04 2.27 3.28
CA THR A 61 -11.41 1.77 3.45
C THR A 61 -11.44 0.85 4.67
N VAL A 62 -12.33 1.15 5.61
CA VAL A 62 -12.52 0.37 6.84
C VAL A 62 -13.95 -0.14 6.86
N SER A 63 -14.14 -1.45 7.07
CA SER A 63 -15.47 -2.00 7.29
C SER A 63 -15.94 -1.66 8.70
N GLU A 64 -17.18 -1.20 8.81
CA GLU A 64 -17.87 -0.94 10.07
C GLU A 64 -19.15 -1.78 10.16
N ARG A 65 -19.86 -1.69 11.29
CA ARG A 65 -21.07 -2.49 11.53
C ARG A 65 -22.19 -2.21 10.52
N LEU A 66 -22.35 -0.95 10.11
CA LEU A 66 -23.46 -0.49 9.27
C LEU A 66 -23.02 -0.10 7.85
N GLY A 67 -21.76 -0.34 7.48
CA GLY A 67 -21.23 0.10 6.20
C GLY A 67 -19.71 0.10 6.17
N SER A 68 -19.13 1.04 5.44
CA SER A 68 -17.69 1.22 5.37
C SER A 68 -17.35 2.70 5.33
N THR A 69 -16.25 3.05 5.99
CA THR A 69 -15.71 4.41 6.01
C THR A 69 -14.57 4.50 5.01
N LEU A 70 -14.70 5.42 4.05
CA LEU A 70 -13.67 5.72 3.06
C LEU A 70 -12.98 7.02 3.43
N SER A 71 -11.66 6.98 3.64
CA SER A 71 -10.84 8.14 3.95
C SER A 71 -9.91 8.44 2.77
N PHE A 72 -9.90 9.68 2.32
CA PHE A 72 -9.03 10.14 1.24
C PHE A 72 -8.36 11.45 1.68
N LEU A 73 -7.05 11.57 1.44
CA LEU A 73 -6.30 12.80 1.71
C LEU A 73 -5.36 13.09 0.56
N GLU A 74 -5.45 14.30 0.04
CA GLU A 74 -4.49 14.89 -0.87
C GLU A 74 -3.39 15.56 -0.02
N CYS A 75 -2.14 15.20 -0.25
CA CYS A 75 -1.03 16.06 0.16
C CYS A 75 -1.01 17.25 -0.84
N GLY A 76 -1.76 18.31 -0.53
CA GLY A 76 -2.04 19.43 -1.45
C GLY A 76 -0.83 20.26 -1.92
N GLY A 77 -1.06 21.06 -2.96
CA GLY A 77 -0.16 22.03 -3.61
C GLY A 77 -0.94 22.98 -4.56
N ILE A 78 -0.33 24.07 -5.02
CA ILE A 78 -1.00 25.23 -5.69
C ILE A 78 -1.34 24.99 -7.19
N GLU A 79 -0.85 23.92 -7.83
CA GLU A 79 -0.92 23.78 -9.30
C GLU A 79 -1.99 22.80 -9.85
N ILE A 80 -2.98 22.39 -9.05
CA ILE A 80 -3.93 21.34 -9.48
C ILE A 80 -5.06 21.90 -10.38
N GLU A 81 -5.19 23.22 -10.53
CA GLU A 81 -6.39 23.83 -11.13
C GLU A 81 -6.52 23.62 -12.65
N GLU A 82 -5.42 23.52 -13.41
CA GLU A 82 -5.50 23.49 -14.89
C GLU A 82 -5.96 22.15 -15.48
N ASN A 83 -5.99 21.07 -14.68
CA ASN A 83 -6.32 19.73 -15.16
C ASN A 83 -7.28 18.95 -14.24
N TRP A 84 -7.94 19.66 -13.33
CA TRP A 84 -8.70 19.09 -12.21
C TRP A 84 -9.83 18.16 -12.63
N ASP A 85 -10.59 18.53 -13.66
CA ASP A 85 -11.75 17.73 -14.11
C ASP A 85 -11.32 16.34 -14.61
N LYS A 86 -10.20 16.25 -15.33
CA LYS A 86 -9.68 14.97 -15.83
C LYS A 86 -9.06 14.12 -14.73
N VAL A 87 -8.37 14.74 -13.77
CA VAL A 87 -7.72 14.05 -12.66
C VAL A 87 -8.77 13.51 -11.68
N ARG A 88 -9.83 14.28 -11.42
CA ARG A 88 -10.92 13.88 -10.53
C ARG A 88 -11.68 12.66 -11.04
N ASP A 89 -11.93 12.59 -12.35
CA ASP A 89 -12.61 11.43 -12.94
C ASP A 89 -11.77 10.16 -12.79
N LYS A 90 -10.45 10.24 -13.08
CA LYS A 90 -9.55 9.09 -12.95
C LYS A 90 -9.35 8.63 -11.51
N ILE A 91 -9.14 9.56 -10.57
CA ILE A 91 -9.05 9.23 -9.15
C ILE A 91 -10.39 8.66 -8.65
N GLY A 92 -11.50 9.26 -9.06
CA GLY A 92 -12.84 8.80 -8.70
C GLY A 92 -13.11 7.37 -9.17
N ASP A 93 -12.77 7.06 -10.42
CA ASP A 93 -12.93 5.70 -10.97
C ASP A 93 -11.98 4.70 -10.32
N PHE A 94 -10.76 5.12 -10.00
CA PHE A 94 -9.84 4.31 -9.21
C PHE A 94 -10.38 3.99 -7.82
N ILE A 95 -10.87 4.99 -7.08
CA ILE A 95 -11.46 4.80 -5.75
C ILE A 95 -12.67 3.85 -5.81
N LYS A 96 -13.55 4.00 -6.80
CA LYS A 96 -14.66 3.06 -7.03
C LYS A 96 -14.14 1.64 -7.28
N GLY A 97 -13.13 1.48 -8.14
CA GLY A 97 -12.51 0.18 -8.42
C GLY A 97 -11.91 -0.45 -7.17
N VAL A 98 -11.17 0.32 -6.36
CA VAL A 98 -10.62 -0.13 -5.08
C VAL A 98 -11.73 -0.55 -4.11
N PHE A 99 -12.83 0.18 -4.05
CA PHE A 99 -13.96 -0.17 -3.21
C PHE A 99 -14.67 -1.46 -3.68
N ILE A 100 -14.80 -1.67 -4.98
CA ILE A 100 -15.32 -2.93 -5.53
C ILE A 100 -14.40 -4.09 -5.14
N VAL A 101 -13.09 -3.95 -5.33
CA VAL A 101 -12.10 -4.97 -4.91
C VAL A 101 -12.19 -5.23 -3.41
N PHE A 102 -12.33 -4.18 -2.60
CA PHE A 102 -12.51 -4.30 -1.14
C PHE A 102 -13.70 -5.19 -0.79
N GLN A 103 -14.85 -4.97 -1.45
CA GLN A 103 -16.08 -5.73 -1.20
C GLN A 103 -16.00 -7.16 -1.74
N ASP A 104 -15.60 -7.33 -3.00
CA ASP A 104 -15.59 -8.62 -3.70
C ASP A 104 -14.62 -9.61 -3.08
N LEU A 105 -13.48 -9.10 -2.61
CA LEU A 105 -12.46 -9.91 -1.97
C LEU A 105 -12.70 -10.05 -0.45
N GLY A 106 -13.69 -9.35 0.11
CA GLY A 106 -14.07 -9.51 1.52
C GLY A 106 -13.04 -8.95 2.51
N PHE A 107 -12.47 -7.79 2.17
CA PHE A 107 -11.59 -7.06 3.07
C PHE A 107 -12.40 -6.45 4.24
N SER A 108 -11.79 -6.43 5.42
CA SER A 108 -12.27 -5.63 6.56
C SER A 108 -11.51 -4.30 6.68
N PHE A 109 -10.32 -4.23 6.08
CA PHE A 109 -9.47 -3.04 6.03
C PHE A 109 -8.63 -3.08 4.75
N LEU A 110 -8.51 -1.96 4.06
CA LEU A 110 -7.58 -1.76 2.95
C LEU A 110 -7.05 -0.33 3.00
N GLU A 111 -5.75 -0.15 2.91
CA GLU A 111 -5.04 1.12 2.97
C GLU A 111 -4.00 1.17 1.86
N MET A 112 -3.94 2.30 1.17
CA MET A 112 -2.91 2.68 0.21
C MET A 112 -2.24 3.95 0.72
N ASN A 113 -0.97 3.84 1.10
CA ASN A 113 -0.26 4.92 1.78
C ASN A 113 1.26 4.87 1.51
N PRO A 114 1.73 5.40 0.36
CA PRO A 114 0.98 6.22 -0.59
C PRO A 114 0.48 5.46 -1.83
N PHE A 115 -0.43 6.10 -2.58
CA PHE A 115 -0.54 5.91 -4.03
C PHE A 115 -0.23 7.23 -4.74
N THR A 116 0.22 7.17 -5.99
CA THR A 116 0.63 8.35 -6.77
C THR A 116 -0.04 8.38 -8.15
N LEU A 117 0.16 9.45 -8.91
CA LEU A 117 -0.20 9.54 -10.32
C LEU A 117 1.07 9.54 -11.18
N VAL A 118 1.19 8.58 -12.10
CA VAL A 118 2.24 8.57 -13.13
C VAL A 118 1.58 8.74 -14.48
N ASN A 119 1.92 9.82 -15.20
CA ASN A 119 1.26 10.21 -16.45
C ASN A 119 -0.27 10.35 -16.31
N GLY A 120 -0.72 10.77 -15.12
CA GLY A 120 -2.15 10.91 -14.79
C GLY A 120 -2.88 9.59 -14.56
N GLU A 121 -2.19 8.45 -14.44
CA GLU A 121 -2.76 7.16 -14.05
C GLU A 121 -2.40 6.84 -12.58
N PRO A 122 -3.32 6.28 -11.78
CA PRO A 122 -3.07 5.97 -10.37
C PRO A 122 -2.24 4.69 -10.17
N TYR A 123 -1.24 4.77 -9.31
CA TYR A 123 -0.35 3.66 -8.94
C TYR A 123 -0.24 3.55 -7.42
N PRO A 124 -0.70 2.45 -6.80
CA PRO A 124 -0.43 2.17 -5.40
C PRO A 124 1.05 1.82 -5.20
N LEU A 125 1.71 2.51 -4.27
CA LEU A 125 3.13 2.31 -3.94
C LEU A 125 3.34 1.55 -2.63
N ASP A 126 2.40 1.67 -1.69
CA ASP A 126 2.31 0.82 -0.51
C ASP A 126 0.86 0.41 -0.29
N MET A 127 0.64 -0.85 0.02
CA MET A 127 -0.68 -1.41 0.24
C MET A 127 -0.70 -2.29 1.49
N ARG A 128 -1.73 -2.10 2.30
CA ARG A 128 -2.00 -2.94 3.45
C ARG A 128 -3.46 -3.33 3.50
N GLY A 129 -3.73 -4.63 3.56
CA GLY A 129 -5.09 -5.15 3.67
C GLY A 129 -5.24 -6.16 4.80
N ASN A 130 -6.40 -6.16 5.45
CA ASN A 130 -6.83 -7.26 6.32
C ASN A 130 -8.11 -7.88 5.77
N TRP A 131 -8.14 -9.19 5.74
CA TRP A 131 -9.28 -9.97 5.27
C TRP A 131 -10.21 -10.32 6.43
N MET A 132 -11.52 -10.37 6.15
CA MET A 132 -12.48 -10.84 7.14
C MET A 132 -12.37 -12.35 7.33
N LYS A 133 -11.86 -12.79 8.49
CA LYS A 133 -11.56 -14.20 8.78
C LYS A 133 -12.75 -15.15 8.66
N SER A 134 -13.98 -14.68 8.88
CA SER A 134 -15.19 -15.52 8.82
C SER A 134 -15.62 -15.88 7.40
N ILE A 135 -15.18 -15.14 6.38
CA ILE A 135 -15.55 -15.41 4.97
C ILE A 135 -14.91 -16.72 4.49
N PHE A 136 -13.71 -17.05 4.96
CA PHE A 136 -13.01 -18.29 4.61
C PHE A 136 -13.53 -19.53 5.35
N SER A 137 -14.39 -19.37 6.37
CA SER A 137 -14.95 -20.49 7.13
C SER A 137 -16.06 -21.25 6.39
N LYS A 138 -16.59 -20.73 5.28
CA LYS A 138 -17.72 -21.35 4.56
C LYS A 138 -17.38 -21.92 3.18
N LYS A 139 -16.14 -21.78 2.72
CA LYS A 139 -15.64 -22.46 1.52
C LYS A 139 -14.36 -23.20 1.91
N GLY A 140 -14.43 -24.53 1.83
CA GLY A 140 -13.38 -25.42 2.32
C GLY A 140 -11.99 -25.07 1.80
N ILE A 141 -11.01 -25.32 2.68
CA ILE A 141 -9.56 -25.20 2.50
C ILE A 141 -9.06 -23.77 2.32
N ALA A 142 -8.55 -23.18 3.41
CA ALA A 142 -7.73 -21.98 3.39
C ALA A 142 -6.27 -22.36 3.71
N ALA A 143 -5.35 -22.08 2.78
CA ALA A 143 -3.91 -22.08 3.03
C ALA A 143 -3.44 -20.62 3.17
N GLN A 144 -2.62 -20.33 4.18
CA GLN A 144 -2.03 -19.01 4.43
C GLN A 144 -0.53 -19.03 4.09
N LEU A 145 -0.05 -17.99 3.39
CA LEU A 145 1.34 -17.53 3.35
C LEU A 145 1.40 -16.12 3.93
#